data_AF-A0A026VT69-F1
#
_entry.id   AF-A0A026VT69-F1
#
_cell.length_a   1.000
_cell.length_b   1.000
_cell.length_c   1.000
_cell.angle_alpha   90.00
_cell.angle_beta   90.00
_cell.angle_gamma   90.00
#
_symmetry.space_group_name_H-M   'P 1'
#
loop_
_entity.id
_entity.type
_entity.pdbx_description
1 polymer ?
#
loop_
_entity_poly.entity_id
_entity_poly.type
_entity_poly.pdbx_seq_one_letter_code
_entity_poly.pdbx_strand_id
1 'polypeptide(L)'
;ESSSFDENDELHANTKNDEWSDETTRFILDKYADYLELVGPMKKFKNKKVMWMQIAKDMETVLGIQKTYKKIATKDDSIEP
;
A
#
# COMPACT_ATOMS: atom_id res chain seq x y z
N GLU A 1 1.53 45.80 17.46
CA GLU A 1 1.51 44.36 17.74
C GLU A 1 0.08 43.92 17.94
N SER A 2 -0.39 43.00 17.11
CA SER A 2 -1.45 42.04 17.46
C SER A 2 -1.44 40.89 16.44
N SER A 3 -1.47 39.70 17.02
CA SER A 3 -1.63 38.36 16.46
C SER A 3 -2.83 38.23 15.51
N SER A 4 -2.72 37.40 14.46
CA SER A 4 -3.77 36.42 14.19
C SER A 4 -3.24 35.24 13.40
N PHE A 5 -3.49 34.08 13.98
CA PHE A 5 -3.43 32.74 13.42
C PHE A 5 -4.59 32.59 12.44
N ASP A 6 -4.33 32.13 11.23
CA ASP A 6 -5.37 31.51 10.40
C ASP A 6 -4.75 30.29 9.70
N GLU A 7 -5.21 29.12 10.16
CA GLU A 7 -5.23 27.86 9.42
C GLU A 7 -5.69 28.12 7.99
N ASN A 8 -4.90 27.64 7.02
CA ASN A 8 -5.50 27.23 5.76
C ASN A 8 -4.93 25.87 5.39
N ASP A 9 -5.74 24.87 5.74
CA ASP A 9 -5.63 23.46 5.37
C ASP A 9 -5.81 23.35 3.85
N GLU A 10 -4.78 23.78 3.11
CA GLU A 10 -4.76 23.61 1.67
C GLU A 10 -4.26 22.20 1.39
N LEU A 11 -5.23 21.30 1.18
CA LEU A 11 -5.12 19.95 0.63
C LEU A 11 -4.36 19.99 -0.70
N HIS A 12 -3.05 20.21 -0.61
CA HIS A 12 -2.13 19.95 -1.68
C HIS A 12 -2.13 18.42 -1.80
N ALA A 13 -2.87 17.93 -2.80
CA ALA A 13 -2.77 16.58 -3.32
C ALA A 13 -1.32 16.40 -3.77
N ASN A 14 -0.47 16.16 -2.78
CA ASN A 14 0.96 16.08 -2.95
C ASN A 14 1.13 14.78 -3.70
N THR A 15 1.38 14.90 -5.00
CA THR A 15 2.20 13.99 -5.78
C THR A 15 3.58 13.90 -5.12
N LYS A 16 3.61 13.41 -3.86
CA LYS A 16 4.80 12.89 -3.22
C LYS A 16 5.18 11.74 -4.13
N ASN A 17 6.43 11.75 -4.54
CA ASN A 17 7.04 10.67 -5.29
C ASN A 17 6.42 9.33 -4.89
N ASP A 18 6.16 8.48 -5.88
CA ASP A 18 5.79 7.07 -5.74
C ASP A 18 6.91 6.25 -5.06
N GLU A 19 7.61 6.87 -4.13
CA GLU A 19 8.75 6.40 -3.39
C GLU A 19 8.24 5.36 -2.41
N TRP A 20 8.58 4.12 -2.71
CA TRP A 20 8.32 2.99 -1.83
C TRP A 20 9.23 3.14 -0.62
N SER A 21 8.66 3.55 0.50
CA SER A 21 9.39 3.54 1.77
C SER A 21 9.68 2.09 2.20
N ASP A 22 10.76 1.88 2.95
CA ASP A 22 11.13 0.56 3.47
C ASP A 22 9.98 -0.07 4.26
N GLU A 23 9.21 0.74 5.00
CA GLU A 23 8.01 0.27 5.71
C GLU A 23 6.95 -0.30 4.77
N THR A 24 6.66 0.38 3.64
CA THR A 24 5.66 -0.06 2.67
C THR A 24 6.12 -1.34 1.98
N THR A 25 7.39 -1.39 1.61
CA THR A 25 8.02 -2.55 0.98
C THR A 25 7.97 -3.75 1.92
N ARG A 26 8.35 -3.57 3.20
CA ARG A 26 8.29 -4.61 4.21
C ARG A 26 6.86 -5.07 4.48
N PHE A 27 5.89 -4.15 4.54
CA PHE A 27 4.48 -4.49 4.73
C PHE A 27 3.95 -5.36 3.58
N ILE A 28 4.34 -5.04 2.33
CA ILE A 28 3.95 -5.83 1.16
C ILE A 28 4.51 -7.25 1.24
N LEU A 29 5.80 -7.38 1.54
CA LEU A 29 6.46 -8.70 1.65
C LEU A 29 5.86 -9.55 2.78
N ASP A 30 5.62 -8.93 3.94
CA ASP A 30 5.02 -9.59 5.11
C ASP A 30 3.61 -10.11 4.79
N LYS A 31 2.73 -9.23 4.26
CA LYS A 31 1.39 -9.63 3.86
C LYS A 31 1.38 -10.60 2.70
N TYR A 32 2.32 -10.49 1.77
CA TYR A 32 2.44 -11.42 0.67
C TYR A 32 2.74 -12.82 1.18
N ALA A 33 3.73 -13.00 2.06
CA ALA A 33 4.07 -14.29 2.65
C ALA A 33 2.86 -14.92 3.37
N ASP A 34 2.18 -14.15 4.21
CA ASP A 34 0.98 -14.59 4.94
C ASP A 34 -0.17 -14.97 3.99
N TYR A 35 -0.42 -14.14 2.98
CA TYR A 35 -1.59 -14.28 2.12
C TYR A 35 -1.36 -15.28 0.99
N LEU A 36 -0.11 -15.53 0.59
CA LEU A 36 0.25 -16.48 -0.45
C LEU A 36 -0.22 -17.90 -0.09
N GLU A 37 -0.09 -18.32 1.17
CA GLU A 37 -0.61 -19.61 1.68
C GLU A 37 -2.15 -19.70 1.67
N LEU A 38 -2.79 -18.54 1.58
CA LEU A 38 -4.24 -18.35 1.51
C LEU A 38 -4.71 -18.08 0.07
N VAL A 39 -3.82 -18.12 -0.93
CA VAL A 39 -4.19 -18.07 -2.35
C VAL A 39 -4.41 -19.48 -2.89
N GLY A 40 -5.60 -19.74 -3.42
CA GLY A 40 -5.94 -20.99 -4.09
C GLY A 40 -7.43 -21.15 -4.39
N PRO A 41 -7.81 -22.14 -5.21
CA PRO A 41 -9.20 -22.33 -5.66
C PRO A 41 -10.22 -22.53 -4.53
N MET A 42 -9.76 -23.08 -3.38
CA MET A 42 -10.57 -23.36 -2.20
C MET A 42 -10.14 -22.54 -0.96
N LYS A 43 -9.28 -21.54 -1.14
CA LYS A 43 -8.75 -20.72 -0.04
C LYS A 43 -9.45 -19.36 0.01
N LYS A 44 -9.01 -18.49 0.94
CA LYS A 44 -9.57 -17.16 1.15
C LYS A 44 -9.43 -16.27 -0.09
N PHE A 45 -8.29 -16.32 -0.76
CA PHE A 45 -8.04 -15.56 -1.99
C PHE A 45 -8.10 -16.50 -3.20
N LYS A 46 -9.06 -16.25 -4.10
CA LYS A 46 -9.21 -17.07 -5.31
C LYS A 46 -7.97 -17.03 -6.21
N ASN A 47 -7.28 -15.87 -6.28
CA ASN A 47 -6.12 -15.61 -7.12
C ASN A 47 -5.20 -14.58 -6.46
N LYS A 48 -3.91 -14.55 -6.87
CA LYS A 48 -2.93 -13.53 -6.42
C LYS A 48 -3.44 -12.09 -6.62
N LYS A 49 -4.17 -11.81 -7.70
CA LYS A 49 -4.77 -10.49 -7.96
C LYS A 49 -5.68 -10.01 -6.81
N VAL A 50 -6.50 -10.91 -6.26
CA VAL A 50 -7.42 -10.57 -5.16
C VAL A 50 -6.65 -10.33 -3.87
N MET A 51 -5.62 -11.13 -3.62
CA MET A 51 -4.67 -10.90 -2.54
C MET A 51 -4.02 -9.51 -2.65
N TRP A 52 -3.50 -9.13 -3.83
CA TRP A 52 -2.88 -7.82 -4.02
C TRP A 52 -3.86 -6.65 -3.81
N MET A 53 -5.13 -6.82 -4.16
CA MET A 53 -6.18 -5.82 -3.85
C MET A 53 -6.41 -5.70 -2.34
N GLN A 54 -6.36 -6.81 -1.61
CA GLN A 54 -6.48 -6.79 -0.15
C GLN A 54 -5.28 -6.08 0.47
N ILE A 55 -4.05 -6.40 0.05
CA ILE A 55 -2.82 -5.75 0.53
C ILE A 55 -2.87 -4.23 0.27
N ALA A 56 -3.35 -3.81 -0.91
CA ALA A 56 -3.53 -2.40 -1.22
C ALA A 56 -4.46 -1.69 -0.24
N LYS A 57 -5.59 -2.32 0.09
CA LYS A 57 -6.58 -1.79 1.02
C LYS A 57 -6.06 -1.76 2.46
N ASP A 58 -5.37 -2.81 2.87
CA ASP A 58 -4.79 -2.89 4.21
C ASP A 58 -3.67 -1.87 4.38
N MET A 59 -2.86 -1.66 3.35
CA MET A 59 -1.83 -0.63 3.33
C MET A 59 -2.41 0.79 3.42
N GLU A 60 -3.50 1.07 2.71
CA GLU A 60 -4.23 2.33 2.86
C GLU A 60 -4.76 2.50 4.29
N THR A 61 -5.25 1.41 4.91
CA THR A 61 -5.81 1.46 6.25
C THR A 61 -4.75 1.59 7.35
N VAL A 62 -3.60 0.92 7.20
CA VAL A 62 -2.54 0.85 8.22
C VAL A 62 -1.54 1.99 8.05
N LEU A 63 -1.10 2.27 6.83
CA LEU A 63 -0.08 3.28 6.54
C LEU A 63 -0.67 4.60 6.03
N GLY A 64 -1.97 4.64 5.69
CA GLY A 64 -2.59 5.83 5.08
C GLY A 64 -2.17 6.04 3.62
N ILE A 65 -1.56 5.02 2.98
CA ILE A 65 -0.99 5.13 1.64
C ILE A 65 -1.87 4.39 0.63
N GLN A 66 -2.52 5.13 -0.26
CA GLN A 66 -3.19 4.55 -1.41
C GLN A 66 -2.17 4.15 -2.48
N LYS A 67 -2.05 2.84 -2.77
CA LYS A 67 -1.43 2.34 -4.00
C LYS A 67 -2.35 1.35 -4.70
N THR A 68 -2.22 1.25 -6.02
CA THR A 68 -2.95 0.25 -6.79
C THR A 68 -2.29 -1.12 -6.66
N TYR A 69 -3.10 -2.18 -6.57
CA TYR A 69 -2.64 -3.58 -6.55
C TYR A 69 -1.63 -3.92 -7.66
N LYS A 70 -1.73 -3.27 -8.84
CA LYS A 70 -0.78 -3.43 -9.94
C LYS A 70 0.63 -2.98 -9.55
N LYS A 71 0.75 -1.79 -8.94
CA LYS A 71 2.03 -1.23 -8.49
C LYS A 71 2.67 -2.11 -7.43
N ILE A 72 1.86 -2.64 -6.51
CA ILE A 72 2.30 -3.57 -5.46
C ILE A 72 2.84 -4.87 -6.07
N ALA A 73 2.09 -5.49 -6.99
CA ALA A 73 2.51 -6.72 -7.64
C ALA A 73 3.79 -6.56 -8.46
N THR A 74 3.92 -5.45 -9.21
CA THR A 74 5.15 -5.16 -9.96
C THR A 74 6.33 -4.86 -9.04
N LYS A 75 6.07 -4.23 -7.88
CA LYS A 75 7.10 -3.94 -6.88
C LYS A 75 7.62 -5.23 -6.24
N ASP A 76 6.75 -6.15 -5.87
CA ASP A 76 7.10 -7.49 -5.36
C ASP A 76 7.97 -8.28 -6.34
N ASP A 77 7.54 -8.37 -7.61
CA ASP A 77 8.28 -9.06 -8.69
C ASP A 77 9.67 -8.44 -8.95
N SER A 78 9.83 -7.13 -8.71
CA SER A 78 11.12 -6.43 -8.84
C SER A 78 12.02 -6.54 -7.60
N ILE A 79 11.54 -7.11 -6.49
CA ILE A 79 12.31 -7.29 -5.24
C ILE A 79 12.99 -8.66 -5.21
N GLU A 80 12.49 -9.66 -5.93
CA GLU A 80 13.17 -10.94 -6.09
C GLU A 80 14.45 -10.77 -6.95
N PRO A 81 15.65 -11.14 -6.42
CA PRO A 81 16.94 -10.96 -7.09
C PRO A 81 17.22 -11.97 -8.21
#